data_AF-A0A1V9XMK7-F1
#
_entry.id   AF-A0A1V9XMK7-F1
#
_cell.length_a   1.000
_cell.length_b   1.000
_cell.length_c   1.000
_cell.angle_alpha   90.00
_cell.angle_beta   90.00
_cell.angle_gamma   90.00
#
_symmetry.space_group_name_H-M   'P 1'
#
loop_
_entity.id
_entity.type
_entity.pdbx_description
1 polymer ?
#
loop_
_entity_poly.entity_id
_entity_poly.type
_entity_poly.pdbx_seq_one_letter_code
_entity_poly.pdbx_strand_id
1 'polypeptide(L)'
;MTTPTDKCLSIFYERGSLQILDQLLLPETSKMVPIESVHDAWKAIKTMQVRGAPAIAIVSALSVAVELNKLATVDKKDIHDSILKWFDYLITSRPTAVNIVNAAQDFKAASARLLDDSSVNGKMHKLRIIEASEEMFRKDVQTNKDIGKHGAEFILQTVPSNDKVTVLTVCNTGSLATAGYGTALGVVRSLHNAGRLEQAVCTETRPYNQGERLTAYELMTEKIPSMMICDNMVSFLMAKRKVHAVVVGADRVTANGDAANKIGTYQAAIAAKYHKVPFYVACPSTTVDPSMTSGDEIVIEERPAQEITTRVDIPCWNPAFDVTPRSLITGVRECESQITASPSSVEQIDRTVPPIELDDQGENRGTITQLSKPNFECQRISSDYFF
;
A
#
# COMPACT_ATOMS: atom_id res chain seq x y z
N MET A 1 18.24 -18.27 -14.45
CA MET A 1 17.03 -17.68 -15.06
C MET A 1 16.42 -16.79 -14.00
N THR A 2 16.41 -15.46 -14.22
CA THR A 2 15.75 -14.52 -13.30
C THR A 2 14.26 -14.85 -13.26
N THR A 3 13.70 -14.97 -12.06
CA THR A 3 12.26 -15.15 -11.89
C THR A 3 11.53 -13.90 -12.41
N PRO A 4 10.30 -14.00 -12.94
CA PRO A 4 9.56 -12.84 -13.47
C PRO A 4 9.47 -11.65 -12.49
N THR A 5 9.47 -11.93 -11.18
CA THR A 5 9.48 -10.96 -10.08
C THR A 5 10.79 -10.17 -9.93
N ASP A 6 11.91 -10.62 -10.51
CA ASP A 6 13.19 -9.91 -10.46
C ASP A 6 13.24 -8.69 -11.40
N LYS A 7 12.19 -8.50 -12.23
CA LYS A 7 12.15 -7.42 -13.24
C LYS A 7 11.66 -6.07 -12.72
N CYS A 8 11.04 -6.04 -11.54
CA CYS A 8 10.46 -4.82 -10.94
C CYS A 8 11.04 -4.51 -9.55
N LEU A 9 12.30 -4.89 -9.29
CA LEU A 9 12.96 -4.56 -8.03
C LEU A 9 13.22 -3.06 -7.93
N SER A 10 12.82 -2.46 -6.80
CA SER A 10 13.03 -1.03 -6.52
C SER A 10 14.27 -0.77 -5.68
N ILE A 11 14.78 -1.79 -5.00
CA ILE A 11 15.93 -1.73 -4.10
C ILE A 11 16.88 -2.86 -4.51
N PHE A 12 18.11 -2.50 -4.87
CA PHE A 12 19.20 -3.44 -5.12
C PHE A 12 20.28 -3.18 -4.08
N TYR A 13 20.55 -4.19 -3.27
CA TYR A 13 21.54 -4.09 -2.20
C TYR A 13 22.49 -5.27 -2.26
N GLU A 14 23.78 -4.94 -2.19
CA GLU A 14 24.86 -5.83 -1.83
C GLU A 14 25.66 -5.16 -0.72
N ARG A 15 26.40 -5.93 0.08
CA ARG A 15 27.09 -5.34 1.23
C ARG A 15 28.04 -4.21 0.79
N GLY A 16 27.75 -2.99 1.24
CA GLY A 16 28.49 -1.78 0.90
C GLY A 16 28.04 -1.06 -0.37
N SER A 17 27.01 -1.54 -1.07
CA SER A 17 26.46 -0.94 -2.28
C SER A 17 24.94 -0.98 -2.25
N LEU A 18 24.31 0.19 -2.34
CA LEU A 18 22.86 0.34 -2.43
C LEU A 18 22.51 1.11 -3.69
N GLN A 19 21.56 0.60 -4.46
CA GLN A 19 20.95 1.29 -5.58
C GLN A 19 19.43 1.23 -5.46
N ILE A 20 18.77 2.30 -5.88
CA ILE A 20 17.32 2.40 -5.92
C ILE A 20 16.85 2.69 -7.34
N LEU A 21 15.66 2.24 -7.69
CA LEU A 21 15.01 2.65 -8.92
C LEU A 21 14.44 4.07 -8.76
N ASP A 22 14.76 4.98 -9.67
CA ASP A 22 14.19 6.33 -9.66
C ASP A 22 12.73 6.31 -10.11
N GLN A 23 11.81 6.29 -9.14
CA GLN A 23 10.38 6.22 -9.42
C GLN A 23 9.80 7.50 -10.03
N LEU A 24 10.54 8.62 -10.05
CA LEU A 24 10.09 9.84 -10.72
C LEU A 24 10.17 9.73 -12.24
N LEU A 25 11.04 8.85 -12.76
CA LEU A 25 11.26 8.64 -14.18
C LEU A 25 10.33 7.57 -14.79
N LEU A 26 9.58 6.85 -13.95
CA LEU A 26 8.60 5.87 -14.39
C LEU A 26 7.30 6.55 -14.83
N PRO A 27 6.60 6.01 -15.85
CA PRO A 27 6.89 4.74 -16.55
C PRO A 27 7.86 4.83 -17.74
N GLU A 28 8.28 6.03 -18.13
CA GLU A 28 9.03 6.28 -19.38
C GLU A 28 10.46 5.73 -19.34
N THR A 29 11.11 5.77 -18.18
CA THR A 29 12.51 5.37 -18.04
C THR A 29 12.73 4.63 -16.73
N SER A 30 13.29 3.42 -16.83
CA SER A 30 13.75 2.63 -15.68
C SER A 30 15.24 2.87 -15.49
N LYS A 31 15.60 3.57 -14.41
CA LYS A 31 17.00 3.95 -14.11
C LYS A 31 17.33 3.70 -12.65
N MET A 32 18.39 2.92 -12.42
CA MET A 32 18.98 2.71 -11.10
C MET A 32 19.87 3.91 -10.73
N VAL A 33 19.76 4.36 -9.49
CA VAL A 33 20.55 5.45 -8.91
C VAL A 33 21.27 4.94 -7.67
N PRO A 34 22.59 5.15 -7.54
CA PRO A 34 23.33 4.74 -6.35
C PRO A 34 22.96 5.61 -5.15
N ILE A 35 22.90 4.98 -3.98
CA ILE A 35 22.76 5.63 -2.68
C ILE A 35 24.06 5.39 -1.93
N GLU A 36 24.95 6.38 -1.98
CA GLU A 36 26.29 6.26 -1.42
C GLU A 36 26.32 6.71 0.05
N SER A 37 25.35 7.49 0.49
CA SER A 37 25.33 8.05 1.84
C SER A 37 23.93 8.06 2.45
N VAL A 38 23.88 8.25 3.77
CA VAL A 38 22.63 8.55 4.49
C VAL A 38 21.98 9.84 3.95
N HIS A 39 22.78 10.79 3.47
CA HIS A 39 22.27 12.01 2.84
C HIS A 39 21.57 11.75 1.50
N ASP A 40 22.11 10.87 0.67
CA ASP A 40 21.48 10.47 -0.59
C ASP A 40 20.15 9.77 -0.34
N ALA A 41 20.09 8.88 0.66
CA ALA A 41 18.86 8.22 1.07
C ALA A 41 17.81 9.24 1.54
N TRP A 42 18.20 10.18 2.42
CA TRP A 42 17.33 11.24 2.88
C TRP A 42 16.74 12.04 1.71
N LYS A 43 17.58 12.43 0.74
CA LYS A 43 17.16 13.18 -0.44
C LYS A 43 16.18 12.36 -1.28
N ALA A 44 16.50 11.10 -1.57
CA ALA A 44 15.66 10.21 -2.36
C ALA A 44 14.27 9.98 -1.72
N ILE A 45 14.21 9.88 -0.40
CA ILE A 45 12.96 9.75 0.35
C ILE A 45 12.18 11.07 0.31
N LYS A 46 12.85 12.21 0.53
CA LYS A 46 12.24 13.54 0.56
C LYS A 46 11.62 13.92 -0.79
N THR A 47 12.31 13.62 -1.88
CA THR A 47 11.87 13.90 -3.26
C THR A 47 10.91 12.86 -3.82
N MET A 48 10.60 11.81 -3.05
CA MET A 48 9.78 10.67 -3.47
C MET A 48 10.36 9.86 -4.64
N GLN A 49 11.69 9.90 -4.86
CA GLN A 49 12.38 8.91 -5.71
C GLN A 49 12.20 7.49 -5.15
N VAL A 50 12.16 7.37 -3.82
CA VAL A 50 11.68 6.17 -3.10
C VAL A 50 10.38 6.50 -2.38
N ARG A 51 9.40 5.61 -2.50
CA ARG A 51 8.13 5.72 -1.78
C ARG A 51 7.56 4.34 -1.44
N GLY A 52 6.53 4.34 -0.62
CA GLY A 52 5.99 3.14 0.03
C GLY A 52 6.58 3.02 1.43
N ALA A 53 5.70 2.84 2.42
CA ALA A 53 6.10 2.90 3.82
C ALA A 53 7.20 1.86 4.17
N PRO A 54 7.11 0.60 3.70
CA PRO A 54 8.19 -0.37 3.89
C PRO A 54 9.48 0.00 3.15
N ALA A 55 9.40 0.38 1.87
CA ALA A 55 10.58 0.73 1.08
C ALA A 55 11.40 1.89 1.67
N ILE A 56 10.72 2.93 2.18
CA ILE A 56 11.38 4.07 2.84
C ILE A 56 12.18 3.62 4.08
N ALA A 57 11.59 2.78 4.93
CA ALA A 57 12.25 2.29 6.13
C ALA A 57 13.48 1.42 5.79
N ILE A 58 13.37 0.61 4.74
CA ILE A 58 14.42 -0.31 4.32
C ILE A 58 15.58 0.42 3.65
N VAL A 59 15.31 1.36 2.73
CA VAL A 59 16.35 2.22 2.15
C VAL A 59 17.09 3.00 3.24
N SER A 60 16.37 3.47 4.27
CA SER A 60 16.97 4.14 5.42
C SER A 60 17.94 3.22 6.16
N ALA A 61 17.50 2.03 6.56
CA ALA A 61 18.33 1.05 7.27
C ALA A 61 19.55 0.57 6.44
N LEU A 62 19.36 0.35 5.14
CA LEU A 62 20.44 -0.08 4.24
C LEU A 62 21.43 1.05 3.95
N SER A 63 20.99 2.32 3.91
CA SER A 63 21.92 3.46 3.76
C SER A 63 22.85 3.61 4.96
N VAL A 64 22.33 3.35 6.17
CA VAL A 64 23.15 3.27 7.39
C VAL A 64 24.14 2.11 7.30
N ALA A 65 23.73 0.95 6.77
CA ALA A 65 24.64 -0.17 6.55
C ALA A 65 25.76 0.16 5.55
N VAL A 66 25.46 0.91 4.47
CA VAL A 66 26.45 1.40 3.51
C VAL A 66 27.47 2.33 4.17
N GLU A 67 27.01 3.32 4.94
CA GLU A 67 27.90 4.25 5.68
C GLU A 67 28.76 3.50 6.69
N LEU A 68 28.13 2.64 7.49
CA LEU A 68 28.84 1.78 8.43
C LEU A 68 29.92 0.99 7.72
N ASN A 69 29.61 0.37 6.57
CA ASN A 69 30.57 -0.43 5.81
C ASN A 69 31.83 0.38 5.40
N LYS A 70 31.69 1.67 5.09
CA LYS A 70 32.80 2.59 4.73
C LYS A 70 33.68 2.98 5.91
N LEU A 71 33.14 3.03 7.13
CA LEU A 71 33.92 3.43 8.30
C LEU A 71 35.08 2.46 8.57
N ALA A 72 36.28 3.00 8.77
CA ALA A 72 37.35 2.28 9.44
C ALA A 72 36.91 1.90 10.85
N THR A 73 37.48 0.84 11.43
CA THR A 73 37.10 0.40 12.79
C THR A 73 37.33 1.54 13.78
N VAL A 74 36.24 2.02 14.38
CA VAL A 74 36.19 3.07 15.40
C VAL A 74 35.65 2.48 16.71
N ASP A 75 35.76 3.23 17.80
CA ASP A 75 35.23 2.83 19.10
C ASP A 75 33.70 2.63 19.05
N LYS A 76 33.20 1.74 19.91
CA LYS A 76 31.75 1.41 19.97
C LYS A 76 30.88 2.65 20.16
N LYS A 77 31.37 3.59 20.97
CA LYS A 77 30.66 4.82 21.27
C LYS A 77 30.48 5.68 20.02
N ASP A 78 31.52 5.83 19.21
CA ASP A 78 31.46 6.62 17.97
C ASP A 78 30.49 5.99 16.95
N ILE A 79 30.44 4.65 16.89
CA ILE A 79 29.49 3.91 16.06
C ILE A 79 28.06 4.18 16.54
N HIS A 80 27.83 4.07 17.85
CA HIS A 80 26.54 4.32 18.45
C HIS A 80 26.06 5.75 18.18
N ASP A 81 26.89 6.74 18.46
CA ASP A 81 26.57 8.16 18.29
C ASP A 81 26.29 8.48 16.80
N SER A 82 27.02 7.87 15.88
CA SER A 82 26.77 7.99 14.43
C SER A 82 25.41 7.40 14.02
N ILE A 83 25.06 6.21 14.54
CA ILE A 83 23.77 5.57 14.29
C ILE A 83 22.62 6.45 14.79
N LEU A 84 22.73 7.01 16.01
CA LEU A 84 21.71 7.93 16.54
C LEU A 84 21.50 9.11 15.58
N LYS A 85 22.60 9.79 15.23
CA LYS A 85 22.59 10.98 14.36
C LYS A 85 22.01 10.69 12.98
N TRP A 86 22.40 9.57 12.36
CA TRP A 86 21.91 9.22 11.02
C TRP A 86 20.42 8.92 11.01
N PHE A 87 19.92 8.15 11.98
CA PHE A 87 18.49 7.86 12.04
C PHE A 87 17.66 9.09 12.43
N ASP A 88 18.15 9.95 13.34
CA ASP A 88 17.50 11.24 13.63
C ASP A 88 17.38 12.09 12.37
N TYR A 89 18.45 12.15 11.57
CA TYR A 89 18.44 12.88 10.31
C TYR A 89 17.46 12.25 9.30
N LEU A 90 17.50 10.94 9.10
CA LEU A 90 16.63 10.20 8.17
C LEU A 90 15.14 10.41 8.45
N ILE A 91 14.72 10.42 9.72
CA ILE A 91 13.33 10.68 10.12
C ILE A 91 12.82 12.03 9.61
N THR A 92 13.68 13.05 9.54
CA THR A 92 13.28 14.40 9.08
C THR A 92 12.89 14.46 7.59
N SER A 93 13.21 13.43 6.80
CA SER A 93 12.85 13.37 5.38
C SER A 93 11.32 13.39 5.21
N ARG A 94 10.60 12.54 5.97
CA ARG A 94 9.14 12.43 5.98
C ARG A 94 8.65 12.03 7.38
N PRO A 95 8.49 13.00 8.31
CA PRO A 95 8.16 12.73 9.72
C PRO A 95 6.85 11.97 9.96
N THR A 96 5.92 12.01 9.00
CA THR A 96 4.62 11.32 9.06
C THR A 96 4.70 9.83 8.72
N ALA A 97 5.81 9.36 8.14
CA ALA A 97 6.00 7.96 7.81
C ALA A 97 6.41 7.16 9.06
N VAL A 98 5.47 6.46 9.68
CA VAL A 98 5.74 5.74 10.93
C VAL A 98 6.72 4.58 10.78
N ASN A 99 6.76 3.93 9.62
CA ASN A 99 7.68 2.81 9.40
C ASN A 99 9.16 3.21 9.54
N ILE A 100 9.56 4.42 9.11
CA ILE A 100 10.94 4.89 9.30
C ILE A 100 11.21 5.26 10.76
N VAL A 101 10.21 5.79 11.47
CA VAL A 101 10.31 6.11 12.90
C VAL A 101 10.49 4.84 13.72
N ASN A 102 9.65 3.82 13.49
CA ASN A 102 9.72 2.54 14.19
C ASN A 102 11.05 1.83 13.91
N ALA A 103 11.45 1.73 12.64
CA ALA A 103 12.73 1.14 12.28
C ALA A 103 13.90 1.88 12.96
N ALA A 104 13.90 3.21 12.92
CA ALA A 104 14.92 4.01 13.59
C ALA A 104 14.98 3.73 15.10
N GLN A 105 13.84 3.64 15.79
CA GLN A 105 13.79 3.30 17.21
C GLN A 105 14.39 1.92 17.49
N ASP A 106 14.02 0.92 16.67
CA ASP A 106 14.55 -0.44 16.79
C ASP A 106 16.07 -0.50 16.61
N PHE A 107 16.61 0.18 15.60
CA PHE A 107 18.05 0.24 15.36
C PHE A 107 18.81 1.00 16.45
N LYS A 108 18.25 2.11 16.95
CA LYS A 108 18.85 2.86 18.07
C LYS A 108 18.89 2.01 19.34
N ALA A 109 17.80 1.31 19.65
CA ALA A 109 17.72 0.41 20.80
C ALA A 109 18.67 -0.79 20.65
N ALA A 110 18.77 -1.38 19.45
CA ALA A 110 19.74 -2.43 19.16
C ALA A 110 21.17 -1.94 19.33
N SER A 111 21.49 -0.75 18.84
CA SER A 111 22.79 -0.13 18.99
C SER A 111 23.15 0.16 20.46
N ALA A 112 22.19 0.59 21.27
CA ALA A 112 22.38 0.80 22.71
C ALA A 112 22.72 -0.51 23.43
N ARG A 113 21.96 -1.58 23.17
CA ARG A 113 22.26 -2.91 23.74
C ARG A 113 23.65 -3.41 23.35
N LEU A 114 24.08 -3.16 22.11
CA LEU A 114 25.42 -3.53 21.65
C LEU A 114 26.50 -2.67 22.29
N LEU A 115 26.24 -1.40 22.60
CA LEU A 115 27.17 -0.51 23.31
C LEU A 115 27.46 -1.04 24.73
N ASP A 116 26.43 -1.48 25.44
CA ASP A 116 26.54 -1.98 26.83
C ASP A 116 27.16 -3.39 26.94
N ASP A 117 27.13 -4.18 25.86
CA ASP A 117 27.69 -5.53 25.85
C ASP A 117 29.23 -5.53 25.81
N SER A 118 29.88 -5.86 26.92
CA SER A 118 31.35 -5.89 27.03
C SER A 118 32.04 -6.93 26.15
N SER A 119 31.30 -7.93 25.63
CA SER A 119 31.84 -8.95 24.72
C SER A 119 31.93 -8.46 23.26
N VAL A 120 31.26 -7.34 22.95
CA VAL A 120 31.20 -6.75 21.61
C VAL A 120 32.21 -5.61 21.52
N ASN A 121 33.11 -5.67 20.53
CA ASN A 121 33.97 -4.53 20.17
C ASN A 121 33.35 -3.70 19.03
N GLY A 122 33.97 -2.57 18.67
CA GLY A 122 33.43 -1.68 17.62
C GLY A 122 33.20 -2.38 16.27
N LYS A 123 34.13 -3.24 15.84
CA LYS A 123 33.98 -4.03 14.60
C LYS A 123 32.73 -4.92 14.64
N MET A 124 32.49 -5.60 15.75
CA MET A 124 31.33 -6.47 15.94
C MET A 124 30.03 -5.67 16.05
N HIS A 125 30.05 -4.50 16.71
CA HIS A 125 28.90 -3.58 16.78
C HIS A 125 28.46 -3.16 15.38
N LYS A 126 29.39 -2.63 14.58
CA LYS A 126 29.16 -2.27 13.17
C LYS A 126 28.58 -3.44 12.38
N LEU A 127 29.20 -4.62 12.48
CA LEU A 127 28.78 -5.80 11.72
C LEU A 127 27.34 -6.23 12.07
N ARG A 128 26.99 -6.29 13.35
CA ARG A 128 25.65 -6.68 13.79
C ARG A 128 24.56 -5.72 13.33
N ILE A 129 24.85 -4.42 13.24
CA ILE A 129 23.89 -3.44 12.71
C ILE A 129 23.72 -3.59 11.19
N ILE A 130 24.81 -3.82 10.45
CA ILE A 130 24.73 -4.14 9.01
C ILE A 130 23.88 -5.39 8.78
N GLU A 131 24.13 -6.46 9.55
CA GLU A 131 23.38 -7.71 9.45
C GLU A 131 21.90 -7.53 9.83
N ALA A 132 21.59 -6.68 10.80
CA ALA A 132 20.21 -6.34 11.14
C ALA A 132 19.50 -5.58 10.02
N SER A 133 20.16 -4.65 9.32
CA SER A 133 19.61 -3.99 8.13
C SER A 133 19.37 -4.97 6.97
N GLU A 134 20.30 -5.89 6.75
CA GLU A 134 20.18 -6.95 5.74
C GLU A 134 19.05 -7.94 6.08
N GLU A 135 18.89 -8.28 7.36
CA GLU A 135 17.79 -9.11 7.85
C GLU A 135 16.44 -8.42 7.67
N MET A 136 16.33 -7.13 7.99
CA MET A 136 15.10 -6.35 7.78
C MET A 136 14.66 -6.38 6.32
N PHE A 137 15.59 -6.19 5.37
CA PHE A 137 15.32 -6.28 3.94
C PHE A 137 14.82 -7.67 3.53
N ARG A 138 15.54 -8.74 3.94
CA ARG A 138 15.15 -10.12 3.62
C ARG A 138 13.80 -10.51 4.23
N LYS A 139 13.55 -10.12 5.49
CA LYS A 139 12.30 -10.39 6.20
C LYS A 139 11.12 -9.69 5.52
N ASP A 140 11.27 -8.45 5.05
CA ASP A 140 10.19 -7.75 4.34
C ASP A 140 9.82 -8.46 3.03
N VAL A 141 10.81 -8.88 2.22
CA VAL A 141 10.56 -9.65 0.99
C VAL A 141 9.79 -10.94 1.29
N GLN A 142 10.19 -11.67 2.33
CA GLN A 142 9.52 -12.91 2.72
C GLN A 142 8.09 -12.64 3.22
N THR A 143 7.92 -11.63 4.07
CA THR A 143 6.61 -11.18 4.58
C THR A 143 5.66 -10.83 3.44
N ASN A 144 6.14 -10.13 2.42
CA ASN A 144 5.34 -9.76 1.24
C ASN A 144 4.91 -10.99 0.41
N LYS A 145 5.80 -11.97 0.24
CA LYS A 145 5.46 -13.25 -0.41
C LYS A 145 4.38 -14.01 0.35
N ASP A 146 4.49 -14.06 1.67
CA ASP A 146 3.54 -14.74 2.54
C ASP A 146 2.18 -14.03 2.58
N ILE A 147 2.15 -12.69 2.62
CA ILE A 147 0.94 -11.87 2.44
C ILE A 147 0.27 -12.21 1.10
N GLY A 148 1.05 -12.24 0.03
CA GLY A 148 0.55 -12.56 -1.30
C GLY A 148 -0.09 -13.94 -1.37
N LYS A 149 0.62 -14.95 -0.86
CA LYS A 149 0.15 -16.34 -0.82
C LYS A 149 -1.15 -16.47 -0.03
N HIS A 150 -1.17 -16.00 1.22
CA HIS A 150 -2.35 -16.13 2.09
C HIS A 150 -3.54 -15.30 1.58
N GLY A 151 -3.29 -14.11 1.03
CA GLY A 151 -4.33 -13.29 0.43
C GLY A 151 -4.94 -13.95 -0.81
N ALA A 152 -4.12 -14.58 -1.65
CA ALA A 152 -4.60 -15.31 -2.82
C ALA A 152 -5.43 -16.53 -2.40
N GLU A 153 -4.94 -17.34 -1.46
CA GLU A 153 -5.68 -18.49 -0.92
C GLU A 153 -7.05 -18.08 -0.37
N PHE A 154 -7.13 -16.97 0.37
CA PHE A 154 -8.40 -16.49 0.92
C PHE A 154 -9.40 -16.06 -0.15
N ILE A 155 -8.94 -15.31 -1.16
CA ILE A 155 -9.80 -14.92 -2.29
C ILE A 155 -10.32 -16.16 -3.00
N LEU A 156 -9.46 -17.15 -3.23
CA LEU A 156 -9.81 -18.38 -3.94
C LEU A 156 -10.80 -19.27 -3.16
N GLN A 157 -10.87 -19.16 -1.83
CA GLN A 157 -11.89 -19.85 -1.03
C GLN A 157 -13.30 -19.29 -1.25
N THR A 158 -13.42 -18.05 -1.74
CA THR A 158 -14.73 -17.40 -1.96
C THR A 158 -15.32 -17.67 -3.35
N VAL A 159 -14.60 -18.40 -4.20
CA VAL A 159 -15.01 -18.73 -5.58
C VAL A 159 -14.97 -20.24 -5.83
N PRO A 160 -15.75 -20.76 -6.80
CA PRO A 160 -15.69 -22.17 -7.16
C PRO A 160 -14.28 -22.65 -7.52
N SER A 161 -14.04 -23.95 -7.30
CA SER A 161 -12.77 -24.57 -7.66
C SER A 161 -12.53 -24.42 -9.17
N ASN A 162 -11.32 -23.98 -9.55
CA ASN A 162 -10.85 -23.70 -10.92
C ASN A 162 -11.30 -22.37 -11.56
N ASP A 163 -12.22 -21.62 -10.97
CA ASP A 163 -12.60 -20.30 -11.51
C ASP A 163 -11.43 -19.31 -11.40
N LYS A 164 -11.27 -18.47 -12.41
CA LYS A 164 -10.32 -17.35 -12.35
C LYS A 164 -10.98 -16.12 -11.73
N VAL A 165 -10.18 -15.28 -11.09
CA VAL A 165 -10.66 -14.09 -10.38
C VAL A 165 -10.20 -12.80 -11.02
N THR A 166 -11.07 -11.80 -10.94
CA THR A 166 -10.77 -10.40 -11.29
C THR A 166 -10.61 -9.61 -10.00
N VAL A 167 -9.43 -9.01 -9.81
CA VAL A 167 -9.10 -8.28 -8.58
C VAL A 167 -8.91 -6.81 -8.90
N LEU A 168 -9.58 -5.94 -8.15
CA LEU A 168 -9.38 -4.49 -8.22
C LEU A 168 -8.41 -4.02 -7.12
N THR A 169 -7.53 -3.09 -7.46
CA THR A 169 -6.62 -2.44 -6.51
C THR A 169 -6.56 -0.92 -6.73
N VAL A 170 -6.10 -0.21 -5.70
CA VAL A 170 -5.93 1.24 -5.67
C VAL A 170 -4.48 1.55 -5.29
N CYS A 171 -3.93 2.64 -5.82
CA CYS A 171 -2.55 3.07 -5.60
C CYS A 171 -1.52 2.06 -6.15
N ASN A 172 -0.33 2.08 -5.56
CA ASN A 172 0.76 1.16 -5.83
C ASN A 172 1.24 0.54 -4.53
N THR A 173 1.20 -0.78 -4.50
CA THR A 173 1.49 -1.64 -3.34
C THR A 173 2.37 -2.81 -3.77
N GLY A 174 3.11 -2.62 -4.86
CA GLY A 174 3.94 -3.62 -5.48
C GLY A 174 5.35 -3.68 -4.93
N SER A 175 6.23 -4.24 -5.76
CA SER A 175 7.66 -4.29 -5.54
C SER A 175 8.25 -2.87 -5.50
N LEU A 176 7.60 -1.90 -6.16
CA LEU A 176 7.99 -0.49 -6.11
C LEU A 176 7.67 0.20 -4.77
N ALA A 177 6.79 -0.37 -3.95
CA ALA A 177 6.39 0.19 -2.66
C ALA A 177 7.00 -0.54 -1.44
N THR A 178 7.76 -1.61 -1.67
CA THR A 178 8.26 -2.54 -0.64
C THR A 178 9.71 -2.96 -0.90
N ALA A 179 10.29 -3.86 -0.10
CA ALA A 179 11.57 -4.48 -0.45
C ALA A 179 11.52 -5.29 -1.75
N GLY A 180 10.33 -5.71 -2.15
CA GLY A 180 10.10 -6.57 -3.29
C GLY A 180 8.79 -7.33 -3.14
N TYR A 181 8.28 -7.84 -4.25
CA TYR A 181 7.02 -8.60 -4.36
C TYR A 181 5.74 -7.80 -4.07
N GLY A 182 5.71 -6.94 -3.04
CA GLY A 182 4.55 -6.12 -2.68
C GLY A 182 3.52 -6.82 -1.81
N THR A 183 2.55 -6.04 -1.33
CA THR A 183 1.47 -6.50 -0.46
C THR A 183 0.22 -6.86 -1.27
N ALA A 184 -0.66 -5.89 -1.56
CA ALA A 184 -1.87 -6.14 -2.34
C ALA A 184 -1.55 -6.54 -3.80
N LEU A 185 -0.55 -5.92 -4.43
CA LEU A 185 -0.07 -6.40 -5.73
C LEU A 185 0.68 -7.74 -5.62
N GLY A 186 1.24 -8.07 -4.44
CA GLY A 186 1.76 -9.40 -4.14
C GLY A 186 0.68 -10.49 -4.16
N VAL A 187 -0.54 -10.17 -3.70
CA VAL A 187 -1.71 -11.05 -3.82
C VAL A 187 -2.07 -11.27 -5.29
N VAL A 188 -2.06 -10.21 -6.09
CA VAL A 188 -2.28 -10.30 -7.56
C VAL A 188 -1.21 -11.18 -8.22
N ARG A 189 0.07 -11.00 -7.87
CA ARG A 189 1.18 -11.84 -8.34
C ARG A 189 1.00 -13.31 -7.96
N SER A 190 0.57 -13.58 -6.74
CA SER A 190 0.29 -14.95 -6.27
C SER A 190 -0.83 -15.60 -7.07
N LEU A 191 -1.94 -14.89 -7.32
CA LEU A 191 -3.04 -15.36 -8.16
C LEU A 191 -2.59 -15.61 -9.61
N HIS A 192 -1.77 -14.72 -10.17
CA HIS A 192 -1.23 -14.86 -11.52
C HIS A 192 -0.31 -16.08 -11.64
N ASN A 193 0.63 -16.24 -10.70
CA ASN A 193 1.54 -17.39 -10.68
C ASN A 193 0.81 -18.73 -10.49
N ALA A 194 -0.33 -18.72 -9.81
CA ALA A 194 -1.20 -19.88 -9.69
C ALA A 194 -2.06 -20.15 -10.94
N GLY A 195 -2.01 -19.29 -11.97
CA GLY A 195 -2.88 -19.37 -13.16
C GLY A 195 -4.36 -19.08 -12.87
N ARG A 196 -4.66 -18.48 -11.72
CA ARG A 196 -6.02 -18.22 -11.21
C ARG A 196 -6.45 -16.76 -11.31
N LEU A 197 -5.60 -15.88 -11.83
CA LEU A 197 -5.97 -14.51 -12.15
C LEU A 197 -6.55 -14.43 -13.57
N GLU A 198 -7.77 -13.90 -13.69
CA GLU A 198 -8.36 -13.52 -14.98
C GLU A 198 -7.83 -12.16 -15.41
N GLN A 199 -7.95 -11.17 -14.52
CA GLN A 199 -7.52 -9.80 -14.80
C GLN A 199 -7.28 -9.03 -13.49
N ALA A 200 -6.21 -8.25 -13.45
CA ALA A 200 -5.99 -7.22 -12.43
C ALA A 200 -6.54 -5.87 -12.93
N VAL A 201 -7.38 -5.21 -12.14
CA VAL A 201 -7.84 -3.85 -12.43
C VAL A 201 -7.17 -2.88 -11.48
N CYS A 202 -6.51 -1.85 -12.01
CA CYS A 202 -5.92 -0.79 -11.20
C CYS A 202 -6.58 0.55 -11.52
N THR A 203 -6.83 1.36 -10.49
CA THR A 203 -7.27 2.75 -10.70
C THR A 203 -6.07 3.66 -10.96
N GLU A 204 -6.22 4.74 -11.72
CA GLU A 204 -5.14 5.69 -11.99
C GLU A 204 -4.55 6.29 -10.69
N THR A 205 -5.40 6.48 -9.67
CA THR A 205 -5.07 7.01 -8.34
C THR A 205 -4.58 8.46 -8.36
N ARG A 206 -5.48 9.38 -8.72
CA ARG A 206 -5.27 10.83 -8.60
C ARG A 206 -4.99 11.24 -7.14
N PRO A 207 -4.28 12.36 -6.92
CA PRO A 207 -3.67 13.22 -7.94
C PRO A 207 -2.23 12.86 -8.33
N TYR A 208 -1.62 11.89 -7.67
CA TYR A 208 -0.21 11.55 -7.92
C TYR A 208 -0.01 10.44 -8.95
N ASN A 209 -1.11 9.86 -9.45
CA ASN A 209 -1.18 8.89 -10.54
C ASN A 209 -0.35 7.62 -10.28
N GLN A 210 -0.43 7.09 -9.06
CA GLN A 210 0.45 5.99 -8.66
C GLN A 210 0.05 4.67 -9.30
N GLY A 211 -1.25 4.46 -9.51
CA GLY A 211 -1.72 3.28 -10.19
C GLY A 211 -1.41 3.32 -11.68
N GLU A 212 -1.57 4.48 -12.33
CA GLU A 212 -1.17 4.69 -13.73
C GLU A 212 0.34 4.54 -13.91
N ARG A 213 1.14 5.30 -13.16
CA ARG A 213 2.58 5.38 -13.41
C ARG A 213 3.35 4.15 -12.95
N LEU A 214 2.93 3.55 -11.82
CA LEU A 214 3.72 2.50 -11.17
C LEU A 214 3.04 1.13 -11.19
N THR A 215 1.77 1.04 -10.81
CA THR A 215 1.07 -0.25 -10.79
C THR A 215 0.89 -0.81 -12.20
N ALA A 216 0.45 0.02 -13.17
CA ALA A 216 0.35 -0.40 -14.55
C ALA A 216 1.74 -0.76 -15.12
N TYR A 217 2.80 -0.02 -14.77
CA TYR A 217 4.17 -0.36 -15.14
C TYR A 217 4.60 -1.74 -14.64
N GLU A 218 4.36 -2.06 -13.36
CA GLU A 218 4.67 -3.38 -12.79
C GLU A 218 3.86 -4.50 -13.47
N LEU A 219 2.54 -4.30 -13.62
CA LEU A 219 1.65 -5.27 -14.27
C LEU A 219 2.06 -5.54 -15.71
N MET A 220 2.40 -4.50 -16.48
CA MET A 220 2.87 -4.64 -17.86
C MET A 220 4.23 -5.33 -17.96
N THR A 221 5.18 -4.95 -17.10
CA THR A 221 6.54 -5.52 -17.10
C THR A 221 6.52 -7.01 -16.79
N GLU A 222 5.65 -7.44 -15.88
CA GLU A 222 5.46 -8.84 -15.50
C GLU A 222 4.47 -9.60 -16.40
N LYS A 223 3.89 -8.91 -17.40
CA LYS A 223 2.89 -9.46 -18.33
C LYS A 223 1.65 -10.03 -17.63
N ILE A 224 1.25 -9.41 -16.53
CA ILE A 224 0.04 -9.77 -15.79
C ILE A 224 -1.17 -9.22 -16.58
N PRO A 225 -2.19 -10.04 -16.88
CA PRO A 225 -3.39 -9.57 -17.58
C PRO A 225 -4.05 -8.47 -16.77
N SER A 226 -4.16 -7.27 -17.34
CA SER A 226 -4.52 -6.08 -16.57
C SER A 226 -5.35 -5.08 -17.37
N MET A 227 -6.03 -4.20 -16.64
CA MET A 227 -6.80 -3.08 -17.15
C MET A 227 -6.67 -1.90 -16.19
N MET A 228 -6.49 -0.69 -16.74
CA MET A 228 -6.51 0.55 -15.95
C MET A 228 -7.85 1.25 -16.12
N ILE A 229 -8.33 1.89 -15.06
CA ILE A 229 -9.54 2.73 -15.06
C ILE A 229 -9.28 4.06 -14.34
N CYS A 230 -10.08 5.09 -14.63
CA CYS A 230 -10.11 6.28 -13.79
C CYS A 230 -10.77 5.99 -12.44
N ASP A 231 -10.45 6.78 -11.41
CA ASP A 231 -10.93 6.53 -10.04
C ASP A 231 -12.47 6.61 -9.92
N ASN A 232 -13.12 7.42 -10.77
CA ASN A 232 -14.58 7.56 -10.82
C ASN A 232 -15.30 6.40 -11.52
N MET A 233 -14.58 5.45 -12.11
CA MET A 233 -15.16 4.31 -12.82
C MET A 233 -15.35 3.07 -11.94
N VAL A 234 -14.87 3.07 -10.70
CA VAL A 234 -14.89 1.91 -9.79
C VAL A 234 -16.30 1.34 -9.61
N SER A 235 -17.28 2.18 -9.27
CA SER A 235 -18.67 1.73 -9.05
C SER A 235 -19.31 1.23 -10.34
N PHE A 236 -19.09 1.92 -11.46
CA PHE A 236 -19.64 1.51 -12.75
C PHE A 236 -19.03 0.19 -13.23
N LEU A 237 -17.74 -0.02 -13.00
CA LEU A 237 -17.06 -1.28 -13.25
C LEU A 237 -17.72 -2.42 -12.47
N MET A 238 -17.94 -2.25 -11.16
CA MET A 238 -18.58 -3.27 -10.33
C MET A 238 -20.04 -3.51 -10.72
N ALA A 239 -20.74 -2.51 -11.28
CA ALA A 239 -22.10 -2.65 -11.80
C ALA A 239 -22.19 -3.42 -13.13
N LYS A 240 -21.14 -3.35 -13.96
CA LYS A 240 -21.16 -3.89 -15.33
C LYS A 240 -20.27 -5.11 -15.54
N ARG A 241 -19.27 -5.33 -14.69
CA ARG A 241 -18.31 -6.42 -14.81
C ARG A 241 -18.17 -7.14 -13.49
N LYS A 242 -17.84 -8.42 -13.57
CA LYS A 242 -17.61 -9.25 -12.38
C LYS A 242 -16.25 -8.90 -11.77
N VAL A 243 -16.27 -8.16 -10.66
CA VAL A 243 -15.12 -8.02 -9.76
C VAL A 243 -15.29 -9.02 -8.62
N HIS A 244 -14.25 -9.81 -8.35
CA HIS A 244 -14.29 -10.89 -7.36
C HIS A 244 -13.79 -10.43 -6.00
N ALA A 245 -12.83 -9.50 -5.97
CA ALA A 245 -12.33 -8.91 -4.74
C ALA A 245 -11.72 -7.53 -5.02
N VAL A 246 -11.76 -6.67 -4.01
CA VAL A 246 -10.90 -5.48 -3.92
C VAL A 246 -9.79 -5.80 -2.94
N VAL A 247 -8.53 -5.55 -3.31
CA VAL A 247 -7.37 -5.72 -2.43
C VAL A 247 -6.53 -4.46 -2.47
N VAL A 248 -6.34 -3.84 -1.32
CA VAL A 248 -5.55 -2.60 -1.17
C VAL A 248 -4.45 -2.79 -0.13
N GLY A 249 -3.46 -1.90 -0.17
CA GLY A 249 -2.46 -1.80 0.89
C GLY A 249 -2.99 -1.00 2.08
N ALA A 250 -2.09 -0.70 3.01
CA ALA A 250 -2.32 0.28 4.06
C ALA A 250 -1.03 1.03 4.38
N ASP A 251 -1.18 2.30 4.74
CA ASP A 251 -0.12 3.12 5.32
C ASP A 251 -0.11 2.98 6.85
N ARG A 252 -1.28 2.80 7.47
CA ARG A 252 -1.44 2.50 8.90
C ARG A 252 -2.73 1.75 9.16
N VAL A 253 -2.71 0.79 10.09
CA VAL A 253 -3.92 0.12 10.61
C VAL A 253 -3.95 0.31 12.13
N THR A 254 -5.05 0.78 12.68
CA THR A 254 -5.20 1.02 14.12
C THR A 254 -5.67 -0.24 14.86
N ALA A 255 -5.70 -0.20 16.20
CA ALA A 255 -6.05 -1.36 17.02
C ALA A 255 -7.48 -1.90 16.76
N ASN A 256 -8.43 -1.05 16.40
CA ASN A 256 -9.79 -1.48 16.02
C ASN A 256 -9.90 -2.00 14.56
N GLY A 257 -8.80 -1.90 13.80
CA GLY A 257 -8.71 -2.32 12.40
C GLY A 257 -9.16 -1.28 11.37
N ASP A 258 -9.38 -0.02 11.76
CA ASP A 258 -9.52 1.08 10.80
C ASP A 258 -8.19 1.27 10.06
N ALA A 259 -8.26 1.39 8.73
CA ALA A 259 -7.08 1.43 7.87
C ALA A 259 -6.98 2.77 7.14
N ALA A 260 -5.89 3.50 7.39
CA ALA A 260 -5.51 4.63 6.56
C ALA A 260 -4.74 4.13 5.33
N ASN A 261 -5.17 4.57 4.15
CA ASN A 261 -4.51 4.28 2.88
C ASN A 261 -4.74 5.45 1.91
N LYS A 262 -4.15 5.37 0.71
CA LYS A 262 -4.26 6.39 -0.33
C LYS A 262 -5.71 6.84 -0.55
N ILE A 263 -5.90 8.15 -0.69
CA ILE A 263 -7.20 8.77 -1.01
C ILE A 263 -7.89 8.04 -2.17
N GLY A 264 -9.18 7.76 -2.01
CA GLY A 264 -9.99 6.91 -2.90
C GLY A 264 -10.18 5.48 -2.38
N THR A 265 -9.44 5.05 -1.36
CA THR A 265 -9.58 3.71 -0.77
C THR A 265 -10.93 3.56 -0.08
N TYR A 266 -11.30 4.54 0.75
CA TYR A 266 -12.61 4.55 1.41
C TYR A 266 -13.76 4.53 0.40
N GLN A 267 -13.64 5.31 -0.68
CA GLN A 267 -14.63 5.32 -1.77
C GLN A 267 -14.77 3.93 -2.43
N ALA A 268 -13.65 3.25 -2.71
CA ALA A 268 -13.65 1.90 -3.25
C ALA A 268 -14.29 0.89 -2.28
N ALA A 269 -14.08 1.04 -0.97
CA ALA A 269 -14.68 0.19 0.05
C ALA A 269 -16.20 0.36 0.14
N ILE A 270 -16.71 1.59 0.03
CA ILE A 270 -18.16 1.87 -0.05
C ILE A 270 -18.77 1.20 -1.29
N ALA A 271 -18.15 1.37 -2.45
CA ALA A 271 -18.61 0.77 -3.70
C ALA A 271 -18.60 -0.77 -3.61
N ALA A 272 -17.54 -1.35 -3.05
CA ALA A 272 -17.41 -2.78 -2.85
C ALA A 272 -18.54 -3.33 -1.97
N LYS A 273 -18.84 -2.66 -0.85
CA LYS A 273 -19.96 -3.04 0.04
C LYS A 273 -21.30 -2.98 -0.68
N TYR A 274 -21.58 -1.90 -1.42
CA TYR A 274 -22.83 -1.75 -2.18
C TYR A 274 -23.01 -2.88 -3.21
N HIS A 275 -21.94 -3.25 -3.92
CA HIS A 275 -21.96 -4.31 -4.95
C HIS A 275 -21.70 -5.71 -4.39
N LYS A 276 -21.62 -5.88 -3.07
CA LYS A 276 -21.33 -7.16 -2.39
C LYS A 276 -20.02 -7.81 -2.88
N VAL A 277 -19.01 -7.00 -3.16
CA VAL A 277 -17.65 -7.42 -3.49
C VAL A 277 -16.83 -7.39 -2.20
N PRO A 278 -16.13 -8.49 -1.83
CA PRO A 278 -15.31 -8.49 -0.63
C PRO A 278 -14.12 -7.53 -0.76
N PHE A 279 -13.82 -6.83 0.33
CA PHE A 279 -12.78 -5.80 0.40
C PHE A 279 -11.69 -6.21 1.40
N TYR A 280 -10.44 -6.25 0.95
CA TYR A 280 -9.31 -6.73 1.72
C TYR A 280 -8.22 -5.68 1.87
N VAL A 281 -7.65 -5.61 3.07
CA VAL A 281 -6.44 -4.84 3.36
C VAL A 281 -5.28 -5.81 3.55
N ALA A 282 -4.23 -5.65 2.73
CA ALA A 282 -3.01 -6.45 2.75
C ALA A 282 -1.84 -5.61 3.25
N CYS A 283 -1.36 -5.89 4.46
CA CYS A 283 -0.27 -5.13 5.08
C CYS A 283 0.57 -6.02 6.02
N PRO A 284 1.86 -5.70 6.21
CA PRO A 284 2.67 -6.36 7.24
C PRO A 284 2.21 -5.98 8.64
N SER A 285 2.57 -6.79 9.64
CA SER A 285 2.32 -6.49 11.07
C SER A 285 2.96 -5.17 11.50
N THR A 286 4.06 -4.78 10.87
CA THR A 286 4.75 -3.50 11.11
C THR A 286 3.96 -2.26 10.67
N THR A 287 2.89 -2.42 9.89
CA THR A 287 1.95 -1.34 9.52
C THR A 287 0.83 -1.16 10.56
N VAL A 288 0.66 -2.12 11.47
CA VAL A 288 -0.34 -2.05 12.54
C VAL A 288 0.22 -1.22 13.69
N ASP A 289 -0.55 -0.21 14.09
CA ASP A 289 -0.24 0.69 15.19
C ASP A 289 -1.20 0.40 16.36
N PRO A 290 -0.78 -0.46 17.31
CA PRO A 290 -1.62 -0.82 18.46
C PRO A 290 -1.78 0.33 19.46
N SER A 291 -1.03 1.43 19.30
CA SER A 291 -1.14 2.59 20.19
C SER A 291 -2.33 3.49 19.86
N MET A 292 -2.85 3.40 18.62
CA MET A 292 -4.04 4.15 18.17
C MET A 292 -5.29 3.30 18.31
N THR A 293 -6.32 3.82 18.97
CA THR A 293 -7.55 3.06 19.23
C THR A 293 -8.54 3.09 18.07
N SER A 294 -8.52 4.15 17.26
CA SER A 294 -9.42 4.32 16.12
C SER A 294 -8.80 5.15 15.01
N GLY A 295 -9.41 5.08 13.82
CA GLY A 295 -9.01 5.87 12.67
C GLY A 295 -9.09 7.40 12.85
N ASP A 296 -9.89 7.88 13.80
CA ASP A 296 -10.04 9.32 14.08
C ASP A 296 -8.76 9.94 14.69
N GLU A 297 -7.88 9.12 15.26
CA GLU A 297 -6.58 9.55 15.79
C GLU A 297 -5.52 9.75 14.69
N ILE A 298 -5.80 9.31 13.47
CA ILE A 298 -4.87 9.40 12.35
C ILE A 298 -4.90 10.81 11.78
N VAL A 299 -3.81 11.55 11.95
CA VAL A 299 -3.61 12.84 11.28
C VAL A 299 -3.37 12.60 9.79
N ILE A 300 -4.30 13.08 8.95
CA ILE A 300 -4.20 12.96 7.50
C ILE A 300 -3.25 14.01 6.94
N GLU A 301 -2.24 13.55 6.20
CA GLU A 301 -1.32 14.41 5.44
C GLU A 301 -2.10 15.14 4.34
N GLU A 302 -2.19 16.47 4.44
CA GLU A 302 -2.63 17.32 3.33
C GLU A 302 -1.42 17.81 2.52
N ARG A 303 -1.58 17.82 1.20
CA ARG A 303 -0.50 18.14 0.24
C ARG A 303 -0.77 19.43 -0.51
N PRO A 304 0.26 20.03 -1.13
CA PRO A 304 0.09 21.24 -1.91
C PRO A 304 -0.95 21.09 -3.02
N ALA A 305 -1.74 22.12 -3.26
CA ALA A 305 -2.80 22.16 -4.28
C ALA A 305 -2.27 21.88 -5.70
N GLN A 306 -1.00 22.19 -5.96
CA GLN A 306 -0.35 22.07 -7.27
C GLN A 306 -0.30 20.62 -7.80
N GLU A 307 -0.47 19.60 -6.96
CA GLU A 307 -0.65 18.21 -7.43
C GLU A 307 -1.99 18.04 -8.20
N ILE A 308 -3.00 18.85 -7.87
CA ILE A 308 -4.32 18.86 -8.52
C ILE A 308 -4.43 20.01 -9.52
N THR A 309 -4.14 21.23 -9.09
CA THR A 309 -4.42 22.46 -9.83
C THR A 309 -3.20 22.91 -10.65
N THR A 310 -2.96 22.23 -11.77
CA THR A 310 -1.81 22.53 -12.65
C THR A 310 -2.07 23.65 -13.67
N ARG A 311 -3.35 24.01 -13.89
CA ARG A 311 -3.78 24.96 -14.95
C ARG A 311 -4.58 26.16 -14.46
N VAL A 312 -5.01 26.11 -13.20
CA VAL A 312 -5.87 27.12 -12.58
C VAL A 312 -5.40 27.34 -11.15
N ASP A 313 -5.61 28.54 -10.61
CA ASP A 313 -5.28 28.88 -9.23
C ASP A 313 -6.59 29.05 -8.45
N ILE A 314 -7.02 27.97 -7.79
CA ILE A 314 -8.26 27.90 -7.01
C ILE A 314 -7.97 27.14 -5.71
N PRO A 315 -8.60 27.51 -4.57
CA PRO A 315 -8.49 26.72 -3.35
C PRO A 315 -8.82 25.24 -3.60
N CYS A 316 -7.93 24.37 -3.13
CA CYS A 316 -8.00 22.94 -3.38
C CYS A 316 -7.75 22.18 -2.09
N TRP A 317 -8.64 21.25 -1.78
CA TRP A 317 -8.47 20.31 -0.68
C TRP A 317 -7.79 19.05 -1.23
N ASN A 318 -6.58 18.75 -0.74
CA ASN A 318 -5.75 17.65 -1.24
C ASN A 318 -5.29 16.73 -0.09
N PRO A 319 -6.20 15.99 0.55
CA PRO A 319 -5.81 14.95 1.50
C PRO A 319 -5.14 13.80 0.75
N ALA A 320 -3.94 13.42 1.18
CA ALA A 320 -3.18 12.35 0.55
C ALA A 320 -3.72 10.95 0.90
N PHE A 321 -4.50 10.83 1.99
CA PHE A 321 -5.01 9.58 2.52
C PHE A 321 -6.47 9.75 2.96
N ASP A 322 -7.19 8.64 3.03
CA ASP A 322 -8.46 8.53 3.74
C ASP A 322 -8.42 7.35 4.71
N VAL A 323 -9.41 7.28 5.60
CA VAL A 323 -9.56 6.19 6.56
C VAL A 323 -10.75 5.33 6.14
N THR A 324 -10.50 4.04 5.94
CA THR A 324 -11.53 3.04 5.71
C THR A 324 -11.91 2.39 7.05
N PRO A 325 -13.16 2.56 7.52
CA PRO A 325 -13.59 1.95 8.77
C PRO A 325 -13.56 0.41 8.69
N ARG A 326 -13.24 -0.24 9.81
CA ARG A 326 -13.21 -1.71 9.92
C ARG A 326 -14.51 -2.37 9.43
N SER A 327 -15.66 -1.70 9.59
CA SER A 327 -16.98 -2.18 9.16
C SER A 327 -17.18 -2.32 7.65
N LEU A 328 -16.27 -1.78 6.83
CA LEU A 328 -16.25 -1.96 5.37
C LEU A 328 -15.21 -2.99 4.91
N ILE A 329 -14.33 -3.44 5.80
CA ILE A 329 -13.25 -4.37 5.49
C ILE A 329 -13.76 -5.81 5.71
N THR A 330 -13.77 -6.63 4.67
CA THR A 330 -14.15 -8.05 4.81
C THR A 330 -13.09 -8.83 5.59
N GLY A 331 -11.81 -8.49 5.41
CA GLY A 331 -10.72 -9.01 6.22
C GLY A 331 -9.45 -8.17 6.11
N VAL A 332 -8.71 -8.08 7.22
CA VAL A 332 -7.32 -7.58 7.27
C VAL A 332 -6.40 -8.80 7.31
N ARG A 333 -5.32 -8.78 6.53
CA ARG A 333 -4.33 -9.87 6.55
C ARG A 333 -2.97 -9.36 7.01
N GLU A 334 -2.63 -9.75 8.24
CA GLU A 334 -1.28 -9.69 8.82
C GLU A 334 -0.55 -11.02 8.58
N CYS A 335 0.77 -10.97 8.45
CA CYS A 335 1.58 -12.15 8.15
C CYS A 335 1.86 -13.07 9.35
N GLU A 336 1.60 -12.61 10.59
CA GLU A 336 2.05 -13.30 11.81
C GLU A 336 0.90 -13.64 12.81
N SER A 337 -0.37 -13.28 12.55
CA SER A 337 -1.50 -13.58 13.46
C SER A 337 -2.77 -14.04 12.72
N GLN A 338 -3.52 -14.95 13.34
CA GLN A 338 -4.80 -15.47 12.82
C GLN A 338 -5.86 -14.36 12.77
N ILE A 339 -6.44 -14.21 11.58
CA ILE A 339 -7.84 -13.85 11.29
C ILE A 339 -8.59 -13.13 12.44
N THR A 340 -8.77 -11.81 12.32
CA THR A 340 -9.93 -11.12 12.93
C THR A 340 -11.08 -11.04 11.92
N ALA A 341 -11.52 -12.17 11.37
CA ALA A 341 -12.78 -12.25 10.64
C ALA A 341 -13.90 -12.58 11.63
N SER A 342 -14.90 -11.70 11.75
CA SER A 342 -16.18 -12.06 12.37
C SER A 342 -17.13 -12.56 11.27
N PRO A 343 -17.64 -13.80 11.33
CA PRO A 343 -18.65 -14.28 10.41
C PRO A 343 -20.03 -13.79 10.89
N SER A 344 -20.36 -12.52 10.64
CA SER A 344 -21.70 -12.00 10.94
C SER A 344 -22.02 -10.74 10.14
N SER A 345 -22.28 -10.91 8.84
CA SER A 345 -23.21 -10.06 8.06
C SER A 345 -23.25 -10.45 6.58
N VAL A 346 -23.34 -11.75 6.26
CA VAL A 346 -23.84 -12.18 4.96
C VAL A 346 -25.27 -12.65 5.18
N GLU A 347 -26.18 -11.70 5.38
CA GLU A 347 -27.60 -11.99 5.16
C GLU A 347 -27.74 -12.35 3.68
N GLN A 348 -28.16 -13.59 3.42
CA GLN A 348 -28.63 -14.02 2.12
C GLN A 348 -29.89 -13.22 1.78
N ILE A 349 -29.69 -12.04 1.19
CA ILE A 349 -30.76 -11.31 0.54
C ILE A 349 -30.84 -11.83 -0.90
N ASP A 350 -31.98 -12.45 -1.16
CA ASP A 350 -32.43 -13.06 -2.40
C ASP A 350 -32.14 -12.17 -3.63
N ARG A 351 -31.67 -12.79 -4.70
CA ARG A 351 -31.20 -12.11 -5.91
C ARG A 351 -32.35 -12.01 -6.92
N THR A 352 -32.93 -10.84 -7.07
CA THR A 352 -33.66 -10.47 -8.30
C THR A 352 -33.36 -9.03 -8.69
N VAL A 353 -32.22 -8.82 -9.37
CA VAL A 353 -32.09 -7.70 -10.31
C VAL A 353 -32.20 -8.34 -11.68
N PRO A 354 -33.25 -8.06 -12.48
CA PRO A 354 -33.39 -8.67 -13.79
C PRO A 354 -32.24 -8.21 -14.71
N PRO A 355 -31.72 -9.10 -15.57
CA PRO A 355 -30.70 -8.72 -16.54
C PRO A 355 -31.26 -7.65 -17.49
N ILE A 356 -30.46 -6.62 -17.78
CA ILE A 356 -30.72 -5.75 -18.92
C ILE A 356 -30.24 -6.55 -20.14
N GLU A 357 -31.17 -7.19 -20.84
CA GLU A 357 -30.92 -7.70 -22.18
C GLU A 357 -30.70 -6.51 -23.12
N LEU A 358 -29.50 -6.45 -23.70
CA LEU A 358 -29.21 -5.58 -24.84
C LEU A 358 -29.48 -6.42 -26.09
N ASP A 359 -30.26 -5.91 -27.03
CA ASP A 359 -30.38 -6.51 -28.36
C ASP A 359 -29.19 -6.12 -29.27
N ASP A 360 -29.03 -6.85 -30.37
CA ASP A 360 -27.91 -6.76 -31.32
C ASP A 360 -27.87 -5.44 -32.13
N GLN A 361 -28.59 -4.38 -31.73
CA GLN A 361 -28.65 -3.10 -32.43
C GLN A 361 -28.37 -1.86 -31.55
N GLY A 362 -28.19 -2.01 -30.23
CA GLY A 362 -27.58 -0.95 -29.41
C GLY A 362 -28.39 0.35 -29.24
N GLU A 363 -29.72 0.34 -29.34
CA GLU A 363 -30.56 1.51 -29.07
C GLU A 363 -31.47 1.36 -27.84
N ASN A 364 -31.41 2.34 -26.93
CA ASN A 364 -32.14 2.36 -25.66
C ASN A 364 -33.53 3.01 -25.84
N ARG A 365 -34.61 2.23 -25.80
CA ARG A 365 -35.99 2.75 -25.67
C ARG A 365 -36.61 2.36 -24.33
N GLY A 366 -36.30 3.13 -23.29
CA GLY A 366 -37.02 3.07 -22.02
C GLY A 366 -38.37 3.77 -22.11
N THR A 367 -39.46 3.01 -22.18
CA THR A 367 -40.82 3.49 -21.93
C THR A 367 -41.03 3.58 -20.41
N ILE A 368 -41.38 4.77 -19.92
CA ILE A 368 -41.69 5.02 -18.50
C ILE A 368 -43.00 4.29 -18.16
N THR A 369 -42.90 3.16 -17.45
CA THR A 369 -44.04 2.55 -16.78
C THR A 369 -44.11 3.05 -15.34
N GLN A 370 -45.26 3.61 -14.96
CA GLN A 370 -45.54 4.10 -13.62
C GLN A 370 -45.34 2.98 -12.58
N LEU A 371 -44.37 3.18 -11.68
CA LEU A 371 -44.31 2.44 -10.42
C LEU A 371 -45.10 3.21 -9.35
N SER A 372 -45.97 2.48 -8.67
CA SER A 372 -46.83 2.93 -7.57
C SER A 372 -46.01 3.53 -6.41
N LYS A 373 -46.52 4.65 -5.89
CA LYS A 373 -45.93 5.42 -4.77
C LYS A 373 -45.83 4.58 -3.48
N PRO A 374 -44.68 4.61 -2.77
CA PRO A 374 -44.65 4.39 -1.34
C PRO A 374 -44.98 5.71 -0.61
N ASN A 375 -45.89 5.65 0.36
CA ASN A 375 -46.19 6.76 1.27
C ASN A 375 -44.96 7.07 2.14
N PHE A 376 -44.34 8.23 1.91
CA PHE A 376 -43.48 8.88 2.89
C PHE A 376 -44.12 10.20 3.29
N GLU A 377 -44.64 10.24 4.52
CA GLU A 377 -45.04 11.48 5.17
C GLU A 377 -43.81 12.35 5.40
N CYS A 378 -43.80 13.52 4.76
CA CYS A 378 -42.76 14.52 4.90
C CYS A 378 -43.07 15.36 6.15
N GLN A 379 -42.37 15.08 7.26
CA GLN A 379 -42.34 16.00 8.40
C GLN A 379 -41.52 17.25 8.02
N ARG A 380 -42.21 18.39 8.02
CA ARG A 380 -41.65 19.73 7.80
C ARG A 380 -40.60 20.03 8.88
N ILE A 381 -39.36 20.27 8.46
CA ILE A 381 -38.37 20.97 9.28
C ILE A 381 -38.51 22.46 8.96
N SER A 382 -38.89 23.23 9.98
CA SER A 382 -39.04 24.69 9.91
C SER A 382 -37.68 25.35 9.73
N SER A 383 -37.59 26.21 8.73
CA SER A 383 -36.56 27.22 8.55
C SER A 383 -36.69 28.30 9.62
N ASP A 384 -35.72 28.36 10.53
CA ASP A 384 -35.35 29.58 11.26
C ASP A 384 -33.83 29.48 11.53
N TYR A 385 -33.17 30.64 11.57
CA TYR A 385 -31.72 30.88 11.67
C TYR A 385 -30.98 31.09 10.34
N PHE A 386 -31.28 32.25 9.72
CA PHE A 386 -30.25 33.12 9.15
C PHE A 386 -30.12 34.35 10.05
N PHE A 387 -28.94 34.56 10.63
CA PHE A 387 -28.29 35.87 10.83
C PHE A 387 -26.79 35.65 11.05
#